data_AF-A0AA44SK42-F1
#
_entry.id   AF-A0AA44SK42-F1
#
_cell.length_a   1.000
_cell.length_b   1.000
_cell.length_c   1.000
_cell.angle_alpha   90.00
_cell.angle_beta   90.00
_cell.angle_gamma   90.00
#
_symmetry.space_group_name_H-M   'P 1'
#
loop_
_entity.id
_entity.type
_entity.pdbx_description
1 polymer ?
#
loop_
_entity_poly.entity_id
_entity_poly.type
_entity_poly.pdbx_seq_one_letter_code
_entity_poly.pdbx_strand_id
1 'polypeptide(L)'
;MKPTYEQLEQQVLDMAVQLANAESKCSELAAENAELKSGFKYFSYSEMAGFEEHDTAESAMKSADADLSGERDEASSEGWSEETDTICWGVIVQKAVENKFEKPSEENGWIGWSDYALLPPIETPDTDSFLAEVRAQGVEAFVMDFTEPAVMNNGTFYNEDLVEASKEFAAQLRKDGAA
;
A
#
# COMPACT_ATOMS: atom_id res chain seq x y z
N MET A 1 -16.30 21.25 36.52
CA MET A 1 -16.43 20.19 37.56
C MET A 1 -15.24 19.26 37.40
N LYS A 2 -14.59 18.79 38.46
CA LYS A 2 -13.52 17.78 38.30
C LYS A 2 -14.19 16.42 38.06
N PRO A 3 -13.69 15.59 37.13
CA PRO A 3 -14.25 14.26 36.90
C PRO A 3 -14.20 13.41 38.17
N THR A 4 -15.21 12.57 38.36
CA THR A 4 -15.25 11.61 39.46
C THR A 4 -14.24 10.49 39.22
N TYR A 5 -13.90 9.76 40.28
CA TYR A 5 -13.02 8.60 40.18
C TYR A 5 -13.56 7.55 39.19
N GLU A 6 -14.86 7.27 39.25
CA GLU A 6 -15.54 6.34 38.34
C GLU A 6 -15.52 6.81 36.87
N GLN A 7 -15.64 8.12 36.62
CA GLN A 7 -15.49 8.69 35.28
C GLN A 7 -14.07 8.54 34.73
N LEU A 8 -13.06 8.68 35.60
CA LEU A 8 -11.66 8.47 35.22
C LEU A 8 -11.39 7.00 34.93
N GLU A 9 -11.95 6.06 35.71
CA GLU A 9 -11.82 4.63 35.44
C GLU A 9 -12.43 4.26 34.07
N GLN A 10 -13.63 4.76 33.76
CA GLN A 10 -14.25 4.52 32.46
C GLN A 10 -13.41 5.10 31.30
N GLN A 11 -12.90 6.33 31.46
CA GLN A 11 -12.07 6.95 30.44
C GLN A 11 -10.78 6.16 30.18
N VAL A 12 -10.14 5.65 31.24
CA VAL A 12 -8.95 4.81 31.11
C VAL A 12 -9.27 3.49 30.41
N LEU A 13 -10.43 2.88 30.67
CA LEU A 13 -10.88 1.68 29.98
C LEU A 13 -11.12 1.94 28.49
N ASP A 14 -11.82 3.01 28.14
CA ASP A 14 -12.10 3.37 26.75
C ASP A 14 -10.80 3.65 25.98
N MET A 15 -9.87 4.39 26.58
CA MET A 15 -8.55 4.64 26.00
C MET A 15 -7.73 3.36 25.83
N ALA A 16 -7.79 2.42 26.78
CA ALA A 16 -7.09 1.14 26.68
C ALA A 16 -7.62 0.29 25.52
N VAL A 17 -8.94 0.28 25.31
CA VAL A 17 -9.57 -0.41 24.17
C VAL A 17 -9.14 0.24 22.85
N GLN A 18 -9.16 1.57 22.77
CA GLN A 18 -8.71 2.28 21.56
C GLN A 18 -7.24 2.00 21.25
N LEU A 19 -6.38 1.98 22.26
CA LEU A 19 -4.97 1.67 22.09
C LEU A 19 -4.77 0.25 21.56
N ALA A 20 -5.43 -0.75 22.15
CA ALA A 20 -5.34 -2.13 21.70
C ALA A 20 -5.82 -2.30 20.24
N ASN A 21 -6.91 -1.62 19.86
CA ASN A 21 -7.41 -1.63 18.49
C ASN A 21 -6.42 -0.99 17.51
N ALA A 22 -5.79 0.12 17.90
CA ALA A 22 -4.77 0.78 17.07
C ALA A 22 -3.51 -0.09 16.92
N GLU A 23 -3.08 -0.75 17.99
CA GLU A 23 -1.95 -1.70 17.96
C GLU A 23 -2.23 -2.88 17.03
N SER A 24 -3.44 -3.46 17.07
CA SER A 24 -3.84 -4.54 16.15
C SER A 24 -3.76 -4.10 14.69
N LYS A 25 -4.39 -2.96 14.35
CA LYS A 25 -4.37 -2.41 12.99
C LYS A 25 -2.95 -2.09 12.51
N CYS A 26 -2.11 -1.54 13.38
CA CYS A 26 -0.71 -1.29 13.05
C CYS A 26 0.05 -2.59 12.77
N SER A 27 -0.24 -3.67 13.51
CA SER A 27 0.36 -4.99 13.28
C SER A 27 -0.08 -5.60 11.94
N GLU A 28 -1.35 -5.49 11.60
CA GLU A 28 -1.94 -5.94 10.33
C GLU A 28 -1.28 -5.22 9.15
N LEU A 29 -1.30 -3.88 9.16
CA LEU A 29 -0.63 -3.07 8.13
C LEU A 29 0.87 -3.35 8.03
N ALA A 30 1.56 -3.62 9.15
CA ALA A 30 2.97 -3.97 9.12
C ALA A 30 3.22 -5.34 8.47
N ALA A 31 2.33 -6.31 8.70
CA ALA A 31 2.39 -7.62 8.06
C ALA A 31 2.13 -7.51 6.55
N GLU A 32 1.07 -6.83 6.13
CA GLU A 32 0.76 -6.58 4.72
C GLU A 32 1.93 -5.88 4.01
N ASN A 33 2.51 -4.84 4.62
CA ASN A 33 3.69 -4.16 4.08
C ASN A 33 4.92 -5.07 3.97
N ALA A 34 5.12 -6.00 4.90
CA ALA A 34 6.20 -6.96 4.84
C ALA A 34 5.99 -7.98 3.72
N GLU A 35 4.76 -8.43 3.52
CA GLU A 35 4.38 -9.35 2.44
C GLU A 35 4.57 -8.70 1.07
N LEU A 36 4.08 -7.47 0.88
CA LEU A 36 4.31 -6.67 -0.34
C LEU A 36 5.81 -6.60 -0.66
N LYS A 37 6.64 -6.28 0.35
CA LYS A 37 8.10 -6.19 0.19
C LYS A 37 8.78 -7.51 -0.14
N SER A 38 8.23 -8.63 0.33
CA SER A 38 8.80 -9.97 0.11
C SER A 38 8.57 -10.50 -1.30
N GLY A 39 7.55 -10.01 -2.00
CA GLY A 39 7.22 -10.40 -3.38
C GLY A 39 8.03 -9.65 -4.45
N PHE A 40 8.75 -8.60 -4.08
CA PHE A 40 9.47 -7.77 -5.04
C PHE A 40 10.80 -8.39 -5.45
N LYS A 41 10.97 -8.58 -6.76
CA LYS A 41 12.29 -8.63 -7.38
C LYS A 41 12.76 -7.21 -7.68
N TYR A 42 14.03 -7.05 -7.94
CA TYR A 42 14.62 -5.79 -8.37
C TYR A 42 15.17 -5.96 -9.78
N PHE A 43 15.34 -4.86 -10.51
CA PHE A 43 16.00 -4.90 -11.80
C PHE A 43 17.07 -3.82 -11.90
N SER A 44 18.10 -4.09 -12.71
CA SER A 44 18.90 -3.05 -13.35
C SER A 44 18.68 -3.10 -14.86
N TYR A 45 18.90 -1.96 -15.50
CA TYR A 45 18.86 -1.85 -16.95
C TYR A 45 19.95 -0.89 -17.42
N SER A 46 20.63 -1.26 -18.49
CA SER A 46 21.49 -0.42 -19.33
C SER A 46 21.43 -0.94 -20.76
N GLU A 47 21.82 -0.14 -21.76
CA GLU A 47 21.90 -0.64 -23.14
C GLU A 47 22.95 -1.76 -23.30
N MET A 48 24.00 -1.74 -22.47
CA MET A 48 25.08 -2.73 -22.48
C MET A 48 24.66 -4.08 -21.86
N ALA A 49 24.05 -4.07 -20.68
CA ALA A 49 23.71 -5.28 -19.93
C ALA A 49 22.30 -5.80 -20.25
N GLY A 50 21.41 -4.93 -20.75
CA GLY A 50 20.00 -5.24 -20.90
C GLY A 50 19.28 -5.31 -19.56
N PHE A 51 18.12 -5.97 -19.52
CA PHE A 51 17.31 -6.11 -18.31
C PHE A 51 17.81 -7.27 -17.45
N GLU A 52 18.33 -6.97 -16.26
CA GLU A 52 18.79 -7.98 -15.30
C GLU A 52 17.88 -8.02 -14.07
N GLU A 53 17.55 -9.22 -13.59
CA GLU A 53 16.79 -9.40 -12.35
C GLU A 53 17.72 -9.63 -11.15
N HIS A 54 17.36 -9.06 -10.00
CA HIS A 54 18.12 -9.19 -8.76
C HIS A 54 17.20 -9.54 -7.58
N ASP A 55 17.78 -10.23 -6.59
CA ASP A 55 17.08 -10.61 -5.36
C ASP A 55 17.00 -9.48 -4.34
N THR A 56 17.86 -8.47 -4.44
CA THR A 56 17.93 -7.35 -3.49
C THR A 56 18.10 -6.00 -4.19
N ALA A 57 17.58 -4.94 -3.55
CA ALA A 57 17.78 -3.56 -4.00
C ALA A 57 19.27 -3.22 -4.12
N GLU A 58 20.07 -3.67 -3.14
CA GLU A 58 21.52 -3.43 -3.12
C GLU A 58 22.22 -4.04 -4.34
N SER A 59 21.84 -5.25 -4.76
CA SER A 59 22.42 -5.88 -5.94
C SER A 59 22.02 -5.16 -7.22
N ALA A 60 20.77 -4.70 -7.34
CA ALA A 60 20.30 -3.95 -8.50
C ALA A 60 20.98 -2.58 -8.61
N MET A 61 21.05 -1.85 -7.50
CA MET A 61 21.79 -0.58 -7.40
C MET A 61 23.25 -0.77 -7.78
N LYS A 62 23.90 -1.81 -7.24
CA LYS A 62 25.31 -2.08 -7.53
C LYS A 62 25.56 -2.43 -9.00
N SER A 63 24.63 -3.15 -9.64
CA SER A 63 24.73 -3.44 -11.08
C SER A 63 24.64 -2.16 -11.91
N ALA A 64 23.61 -1.33 -11.66
CA ALA A 64 23.46 -0.04 -12.34
C ALA A 64 24.63 0.93 -12.08
N ASP A 65 25.16 0.99 -10.85
CA ASP A 65 26.32 1.81 -10.50
C ASP A 65 27.61 1.33 -11.19
N ALA A 66 27.74 0.02 -11.45
CA ALA A 66 28.87 -0.53 -12.18
C ALA A 66 28.82 -0.10 -13.65
N ASP A 67 27.64 -0.17 -14.28
CA ASP A 67 27.43 0.28 -15.65
C ASP A 67 27.68 1.81 -15.77
N LEU A 68 27.14 2.61 -14.85
CA LEU A 68 27.41 4.05 -14.78
C LEU A 68 28.90 4.36 -14.58
N SER A 69 29.63 3.51 -13.85
CA SER A 69 31.06 3.67 -13.67
C SER A 69 31.83 3.43 -14.97
N GLY A 70 31.39 2.46 -15.79
CA GLY A 70 31.94 2.24 -17.14
C GLY A 70 31.74 3.46 -18.04
N GLU A 71 30.51 3.98 -18.11
CA GLU A 71 30.19 5.20 -18.86
C GLU A 71 31.03 6.40 -18.42
N ARG A 72 31.29 6.52 -17.12
CA ARG A 72 32.13 7.58 -16.57
C ARG A 72 33.59 7.47 -16.99
N ASP A 73 34.11 6.25 -17.14
CA ASP A 73 35.49 6.02 -17.59
C ASP A 73 35.65 6.32 -19.08
N GLU A 74 34.56 6.16 -19.87
CA GLU A 74 34.52 6.46 -21.31
C GLU A 74 34.10 7.91 -21.62
N ALA A 75 33.59 8.65 -20.63
CA ALA A 75 33.18 10.03 -20.78
C ALA A 75 34.33 10.90 -21.32
N SER A 76 34.03 11.67 -22.37
CA SER A 76 35.03 12.47 -23.08
C SER A 76 34.84 13.97 -22.80
N SER A 77 35.67 14.82 -23.45
CA SER A 77 35.45 16.27 -23.42
C SER A 77 34.11 16.70 -24.02
N GLU A 78 33.47 15.84 -24.81
CA GLU A 78 32.14 16.07 -25.38
C GLU A 78 31.00 15.73 -24.41
N GLY A 79 31.32 15.12 -23.26
CA GLY A 79 30.37 14.76 -22.21
C GLY A 79 30.18 13.25 -22.04
N TRP A 80 29.06 12.89 -21.41
CA TRP A 80 28.61 11.52 -21.22
C TRP A 80 27.93 10.99 -22.49
N SER A 81 27.87 9.66 -22.64
CA SER A 81 27.08 9.02 -23.69
C SER A 81 25.60 9.38 -23.54
N GLU A 82 24.87 9.40 -24.65
CA GLU A 82 23.41 9.45 -24.61
C GLU A 82 22.84 8.22 -23.89
N GLU A 83 23.53 7.08 -23.94
CA GLU A 83 23.11 5.82 -23.31
C GLU A 83 23.16 5.87 -21.78
N THR A 84 23.91 6.82 -21.20
CA THR A 84 24.03 6.99 -19.74
C THR A 84 22.68 7.25 -19.08
N ASP A 85 21.76 7.96 -19.76
CA ASP A 85 20.44 8.30 -19.20
C ASP A 85 19.48 7.10 -19.14
N THR A 86 19.79 6.02 -19.84
CA THR A 86 19.04 4.78 -19.83
C THR A 86 19.36 3.92 -18.60
N ILE A 87 20.52 4.16 -17.97
CA ILE A 87 20.97 3.33 -16.86
C ILE A 87 20.08 3.57 -15.65
N CYS A 88 19.38 2.53 -15.22
CA CYS A 88 18.46 2.61 -14.10
C CYS A 88 18.38 1.32 -13.31
N TRP A 89 17.85 1.43 -12.10
CA TRP A 89 17.44 0.28 -11.31
C TRP A 89 16.05 0.55 -10.74
N GLY A 90 15.33 -0.52 -10.38
CA GLY A 90 14.00 -0.37 -9.81
C GLY A 90 13.46 -1.65 -9.19
N VAL A 91 12.18 -1.57 -8.83
CA VAL A 91 11.43 -2.64 -8.18
C VAL A 91 10.48 -3.26 -9.19
N ILE A 92 10.47 -4.58 -9.28
CA ILE A 92 9.51 -5.34 -10.07
C ILE A 92 8.33 -5.67 -9.16
N VAL A 93 7.22 -4.92 -9.33
CA VAL A 93 5.97 -5.14 -8.62
C VAL A 93 5.18 -6.28 -9.26
N GLN A 94 5.18 -6.35 -10.59
CA GLN A 94 4.56 -7.43 -11.37
C GLN A 94 5.31 -7.63 -12.68
N LYS A 95 5.29 -8.85 -13.20
CA LYS A 95 5.79 -9.18 -14.55
C LYS A 95 4.90 -10.23 -15.20
N ALA A 96 5.01 -10.35 -16.52
CA ALA A 96 4.35 -11.43 -17.24
C ALA A 96 4.93 -12.79 -16.80
N VAL A 97 4.05 -13.74 -16.53
CA VAL A 97 4.41 -15.11 -16.15
C VAL A 97 3.92 -16.07 -17.22
N GLU A 98 4.74 -17.07 -17.56
CA GLU A 98 4.34 -18.16 -18.44
C GLU A 98 3.29 -19.01 -17.73
N ASN A 99 2.09 -19.08 -18.29
CA ASN A 99 0.97 -19.82 -17.69
C ASN A 99 0.68 -21.13 -18.41
N LYS A 100 0.99 -21.21 -19.71
CA LYS A 100 0.86 -22.44 -20.49
C LYS A 100 2.02 -22.57 -21.43
N PHE A 101 2.51 -23.78 -21.55
CA PHE A 101 3.57 -24.14 -22.47
C PHE A 101 3.18 -25.42 -23.17
N GLU A 102 3.17 -25.40 -24.50
CA GLU A 102 3.03 -26.60 -25.32
C GLU A 102 4.31 -26.81 -26.12
N LYS A 103 4.99 -27.93 -25.87
CA LYS A 103 6.18 -28.30 -26.63
C LYS A 103 5.78 -28.74 -28.05
N PRO A 104 6.59 -28.45 -29.07
CA PRO A 104 6.42 -29.02 -30.40
C PRO A 104 6.41 -30.55 -30.36
N SER A 105 5.51 -31.19 -31.10
CA SER A 105 5.46 -32.65 -31.28
C SER A 105 4.87 -33.05 -32.64
N GLU A 106 5.09 -34.28 -33.09
CA GLU A 106 4.44 -34.76 -34.32
C GLU A 106 2.90 -34.74 -34.23
N GLU A 107 2.35 -34.98 -33.03
CA GLU A 107 0.92 -35.04 -32.77
C GLU A 107 0.22 -33.68 -32.91
N ASN A 108 0.90 -32.57 -32.63
CA ASN A 108 0.39 -31.20 -32.77
C ASN A 108 0.90 -30.47 -34.02
N GLY A 109 1.45 -31.21 -35.00
CA GLY A 109 1.94 -30.63 -36.25
C GLY A 109 3.22 -29.81 -36.09
N TRP A 110 4.03 -30.10 -35.06
CA TRP A 110 5.29 -29.44 -34.72
C TRP A 110 5.16 -27.98 -34.31
N ILE A 111 3.98 -27.57 -33.85
CA ILE A 111 3.73 -26.21 -33.36
C ILE A 111 3.93 -26.22 -31.85
N GLY A 112 4.93 -25.48 -31.37
CA GLY A 112 5.07 -25.14 -29.96
C GLY A 112 4.61 -23.71 -29.73
N TRP A 113 4.05 -23.44 -28.55
CA TRP A 113 3.63 -22.11 -28.16
C TRP A 113 3.69 -21.96 -26.63
N SER A 114 3.71 -20.70 -26.19
CA SER A 114 3.69 -20.32 -24.79
C SER A 114 2.73 -19.15 -24.60
N ASP A 115 1.83 -19.25 -23.63
CA ASP A 115 0.95 -18.17 -23.22
C ASP A 115 1.54 -17.46 -22.00
N TYR A 116 1.62 -16.14 -22.09
CA TYR A 116 2.01 -15.27 -20.99
C TYR A 116 0.79 -14.46 -20.53
N ALA A 117 0.67 -14.25 -19.22
CA ALA A 117 -0.30 -13.31 -18.67
C ALA A 117 0.31 -12.51 -17.52
N LEU A 118 -0.23 -11.31 -17.30
CA LEU A 118 0.05 -10.55 -16.09
C LEU A 118 -0.68 -11.20 -14.92
N LEU A 119 -0.03 -11.22 -13.75
CA LEU A 119 -0.69 -11.61 -12.51
C LEU A 119 -1.82 -10.62 -12.18
N PRO A 120 -2.87 -11.07 -11.45
CA PRO A 120 -3.91 -10.17 -10.95
C PRO A 120 -3.31 -9.00 -10.15
N PRO A 121 -3.97 -7.84 -10.06
CA PRO A 121 -3.55 -6.74 -9.20
C PRO A 121 -3.24 -7.22 -7.78
N ILE A 122 -2.23 -6.64 -7.15
CA ILE A 122 -1.95 -6.93 -5.73
C ILE A 122 -3.04 -6.26 -4.90
N GLU A 123 -3.75 -7.05 -4.10
CA GLU A 123 -4.76 -6.58 -3.16
C GLU A 123 -4.09 -6.11 -1.86
N THR A 124 -4.68 -5.08 -1.24
CA THR A 124 -4.21 -4.54 0.06
C THR A 124 -5.39 -4.42 1.03
N PRO A 125 -6.00 -5.56 1.44
CA PRO A 125 -7.21 -5.57 2.25
C PRO A 125 -7.04 -4.90 3.62
N ASP A 126 -5.87 -4.98 4.25
CA ASP A 126 -5.63 -4.35 5.55
C ASP A 126 -5.53 -2.83 5.40
N THR A 127 -4.90 -2.36 4.32
CA THR A 127 -4.90 -0.94 3.95
C THR A 127 -6.30 -0.43 3.65
N ASP A 128 -7.11 -1.19 2.92
CA ASP A 128 -8.48 -0.81 2.57
C ASP A 128 -9.39 -0.73 3.81
N SER A 129 -9.28 -1.72 4.70
CA SER A 129 -9.95 -1.76 6.00
C SER A 129 -9.54 -0.59 6.89
N PHE A 130 -8.24 -0.26 6.93
CA PHE A 130 -7.73 0.89 7.66
C PHE A 130 -8.30 2.20 7.13
N LEU A 131 -8.31 2.41 5.81
CA LEU A 131 -8.85 3.63 5.19
C LEU A 131 -10.36 3.75 5.42
N ALA A 132 -11.10 2.65 5.40
CA ALA A 132 -12.52 2.62 5.72
C ALA A 132 -12.79 3.04 7.17
N GLU A 133 -12.00 2.54 8.11
CA GLU A 133 -12.07 2.95 9.50
C GLU A 133 -11.75 4.44 9.68
N VAL A 134 -10.69 4.95 9.05
CA VAL A 134 -10.32 6.38 9.13
C VAL A 134 -11.46 7.26 8.61
N ARG A 135 -12.12 6.84 7.51
CA ARG A 135 -13.30 7.54 6.99
C ARG A 135 -14.46 7.50 7.99
N ALA A 136 -14.71 6.36 8.64
CA ALA A 136 -15.76 6.21 9.64
C ALA A 136 -15.51 7.09 10.89
N GLN A 137 -14.27 7.12 11.38
CA GLN A 137 -13.87 7.98 12.50
C GLN A 137 -14.01 9.46 12.15
N GLY A 138 -13.71 9.86 10.89
CA GLY A 138 -13.92 11.23 10.42
C GLY A 138 -15.40 11.64 10.47
N VAL A 139 -16.32 10.74 10.11
CA VAL A 139 -17.77 10.96 10.22
C VAL A 139 -18.19 11.13 11.69
N GLU A 140 -17.70 10.25 12.57
CA GLU A 140 -18.02 10.27 14.00
C GLU A 140 -17.50 11.56 14.67
N ALA A 141 -16.26 11.96 14.38
CA ALA A 141 -15.65 13.18 14.90
C ALA A 141 -16.41 14.44 14.42
N PHE A 142 -16.76 14.49 13.13
CA PHE A 142 -17.52 15.61 12.57
C PHE A 142 -18.86 15.80 13.29
N VAL A 143 -19.57 14.72 13.62
CA VAL A 143 -20.87 14.79 14.29
C VAL A 143 -20.73 15.22 15.75
N MET A 144 -19.66 14.82 16.44
CA MET A 144 -19.38 15.27 17.80
C MET A 144 -19.23 16.80 17.88
N ASP A 145 -18.56 17.43 16.92
CA ASP A 145 -18.39 18.89 16.88
C ASP A 145 -19.72 19.66 16.84
N PHE A 146 -20.77 19.09 16.23
CA PHE A 146 -22.11 19.71 16.17
C PHE A 146 -23.04 19.30 17.31
N THR A 147 -22.64 18.34 18.14
CA THR A 147 -23.48 17.77 19.21
C THR A 147 -22.90 18.01 20.62
N GLU A 148 -21.68 18.53 20.73
CA GLU A 148 -21.10 18.91 22.01
C GLU A 148 -21.85 20.07 22.70
N PRO A 149 -22.20 19.95 23.99
CA PRO A 149 -23.00 20.95 24.71
C PRO A 149 -22.36 22.34 24.85
N ALA A 150 -21.04 22.44 24.69
CA ALA A 150 -20.28 23.66 25.01
C ALA A 150 -20.34 24.75 23.91
N VAL A 151 -20.77 24.41 22.69
CA VAL A 151 -20.77 25.35 21.55
C VAL A 151 -22.07 26.19 21.49
N MET A 152 -23.12 25.86 22.25
CA MET A 152 -24.46 26.43 22.00
C MET A 152 -24.94 27.41 23.09
N ASN A 153 -24.68 28.70 22.88
CA ASN A 153 -25.29 29.80 23.66
C ASN A 153 -26.66 30.26 23.09
N ASN A 154 -27.21 29.60 22.05
CA ASN A 154 -28.34 30.10 21.26
C ASN A 154 -29.51 29.13 21.00
N GLY A 155 -29.64 28.05 21.78
CA GLY A 155 -30.78 27.15 21.64
C GLY A 155 -30.53 26.00 20.68
N THR A 156 -30.98 24.83 21.10
CA THR A 156 -30.67 23.50 20.56
C THR A 156 -31.08 23.30 19.10
N PHE A 157 -30.22 22.63 18.35
CA PHE A 157 -30.65 21.68 17.31
C PHE A 157 -29.85 20.39 17.46
N TYR A 158 -29.99 19.71 18.61
CA TYR A 158 -29.57 18.32 18.73
C TYR A 158 -30.47 17.51 17.80
N ASN A 159 -29.92 17.07 16.67
CA ASN A 159 -30.64 16.30 15.68
C ASN A 159 -30.29 14.83 15.88
N GLU A 160 -31.15 14.12 16.62
CA GLU A 160 -30.99 12.69 16.90
C GLU A 160 -30.95 11.86 15.61
N ASP A 161 -31.72 12.25 14.59
CA ASP A 161 -31.72 11.60 13.27
C ASP A 161 -30.35 11.76 12.58
N LEU A 162 -29.70 12.92 12.71
CA LEU A 162 -28.37 13.15 12.16
C LEU A 162 -27.31 12.29 12.86
N VAL A 163 -27.39 12.17 14.19
CA VAL A 163 -26.47 11.33 14.98
C VAL A 163 -26.63 9.87 14.57
N GLU A 164 -27.86 9.38 14.46
CA GLU A 164 -28.11 7.99 14.11
C GLU A 164 -27.72 7.69 12.66
N ALA A 165 -28.12 8.54 11.71
CA ALA A 165 -27.73 8.39 10.31
C ALA A 165 -26.19 8.39 10.14
N SER A 166 -25.48 9.16 10.94
CA SER A 166 -24.01 9.20 10.89
C SER A 166 -23.36 7.94 11.46
N LYS A 167 -23.92 7.37 12.54
CA LYS A 167 -23.47 6.07 13.06
C LYS A 167 -23.73 4.96 12.06
N GLU A 168 -24.90 4.95 11.42
CA GLU A 168 -25.22 3.99 10.36
C GLU A 168 -24.26 4.12 9.18
N PHE A 169 -23.97 5.35 8.74
CA PHE A 169 -23.02 5.60 7.66
C PHE A 169 -21.59 5.18 8.02
N ALA A 170 -21.12 5.50 9.23
CA ALA A 170 -19.82 5.05 9.73
C ALA A 170 -19.73 3.51 9.81
N ALA A 171 -20.81 2.83 10.23
CA ALA A 171 -20.90 1.37 10.20
C ALA A 171 -20.90 0.80 8.77
N GLN A 172 -21.53 1.47 7.81
CA GLN A 172 -21.51 1.06 6.40
C GLN A 172 -20.10 1.17 5.81
N LEU A 173 -19.40 2.28 6.06
CA LEU A 173 -18.01 2.48 5.60
C LEU A 173 -17.10 1.33 6.06
N ARG A 174 -17.23 0.89 7.32
CA ARG A 174 -16.46 -0.24 7.88
C ARG A 174 -16.77 -1.57 7.20
N LYS A 175 -18.01 -1.80 6.77
CA LYS A 175 -18.40 -3.03 6.06
C LYS A 175 -17.89 -3.04 4.64
N ASP A 176 -17.94 -1.91 3.95
CA ASP A 176 -17.52 -1.80 2.55
C ASP A 176 -16.00 -1.89 2.39
N GLY A 177 -15.22 -1.59 3.43
CA GLY A 177 -13.76 -1.75 3.44
C GLY A 177 -13.25 -3.14 3.84
N ALA A 178 -14.14 -4.07 4.18
CA ALA A 178 -13.79 -5.45 4.56
C ALA A 178 -14.09 -6.47 3.44
N ALA A 179 -14.39 -6.00 2.23
CA ALA A 179 -14.87 -6.79 1.09
C ALA A 179 -13.80 -7.01 0.02
#